data_AF-A0A9D5EM72-F1
#
_entry.id   AF-A0A9D5EM72-F1
#
_cell.length_a   1.000
_cell.length_b   1.000
_cell.length_c   1.000
_cell.angle_alpha   90.00
_cell.angle_beta   90.00
_cell.angle_gamma   90.00
#
_symmetry.space_group_name_H-M   'P 1'
#
loop_
_entity.id
_entity.type
_entity.pdbx_description
1 polymer ?
#
loop_
_entity_poly.entity_id
_entity_poly.type
_entity_poly.pdbx_seq_one_letter_code
_entity_poly.pdbx_strand_id
1 'polypeptide(L)'
;MGTGLRHGWIMCALITGCATAPPLDNPAPLIRGTDAGVENPVLVSPGVPTASAYHEVFEKAVSVLDEYFELLPPNPYDGRIVSKPRIAPGFEQFWKRGNPEPRGRLLATFQTIRQTATAEIRAGERGGYLVYVVVYKELEDLPKPAQARGASAVFQDTPSVDRQFDVVSPDASTTPGWYRVGRDYALEQQILRRIRDCR
;
A
#
# COMPACT_ATOMS: atom_id res chain seq x y z
N MET A 1 -59.24 -23.08 35.29
CA MET A 1 -58.40 -22.83 36.48
C MET A 1 -57.44 -23.99 36.64
N GLY A 2 -56.13 -23.73 36.73
CA GLY A 2 -55.11 -24.76 36.95
C GLY A 2 -53.89 -24.62 36.06
N THR A 3 -52.96 -23.78 36.49
CA THR A 3 -51.60 -23.58 35.94
C THR A 3 -50.70 -24.80 36.14
N GLY A 4 -49.80 -25.08 35.19
CA GLY A 4 -48.74 -26.09 35.32
C GLY A 4 -47.55 -25.81 34.40
N LEU A 5 -46.54 -25.16 34.95
CA LEU A 5 -45.25 -24.76 34.36
C LEU A 5 -44.33 -25.98 34.19
N ARG A 6 -43.73 -26.24 33.02
CA ARG A 6 -42.46 -27.02 32.90
C ARG A 6 -41.62 -26.58 31.71
N HIS A 7 -40.57 -25.81 32.01
CA HIS A 7 -39.39 -25.67 31.15
C HIS A 7 -38.58 -26.97 31.23
N GLY A 8 -38.30 -27.57 30.07
CA GLY A 8 -37.48 -28.77 29.95
C GLY A 8 -36.40 -28.54 28.90
N TRP A 9 -35.17 -28.41 29.38
CA TRP A 9 -33.91 -28.36 28.65
C TRP A 9 -33.84 -29.36 27.48
N ILE A 10 -33.51 -28.87 26.28
CA ILE A 10 -32.97 -29.71 25.20
C ILE A 10 -31.50 -29.33 25.04
N MET A 11 -30.68 -29.96 25.88
CA MET A 11 -29.25 -30.10 25.71
C MET A 11 -28.99 -31.47 25.07
N CYS A 12 -27.95 -31.54 24.22
CA CYS A 12 -27.29 -32.75 23.72
C CYS A 12 -27.99 -33.60 22.64
N ALA A 13 -27.73 -33.24 21.39
CA ALA A 13 -27.41 -34.18 20.31
C ALA A 13 -26.45 -33.40 19.37
N LEU A 14 -25.22 -33.79 19.05
CA LEU A 14 -24.74 -35.09 18.60
C LEU A 14 -23.22 -35.19 18.84
N ILE A 15 -22.82 -36.23 19.59
CA ILE A 15 -21.46 -36.77 19.60
C ILE A 15 -21.49 -37.97 18.64
N THR A 16 -20.88 -37.86 17.47
CA THR A 16 -20.20 -38.95 16.73
C THR A 16 -19.60 -38.40 15.44
N GLY A 17 -18.27 -38.36 15.39
CA GLY A 17 -17.52 -37.94 14.22
C GLY A 17 -16.01 -38.05 14.43
N CYS A 18 -15.52 -39.24 14.75
CA CYS A 18 -14.10 -39.57 14.55
C CYS A 18 -13.85 -39.66 13.04
N ALA A 19 -13.54 -38.53 12.41
CA ALA A 19 -12.83 -38.49 11.15
C ALA A 19 -11.55 -37.69 11.41
N THR A 20 -10.48 -38.41 11.72
CA THR A 20 -9.11 -37.96 11.52
C THR A 20 -9.00 -37.42 10.09
N ALA A 21 -9.06 -36.09 9.94
CA ALA A 21 -8.62 -35.46 8.72
C ALA A 21 -7.14 -35.88 8.50
N PRO A 22 -6.75 -36.30 7.29
CA PRO A 22 -5.35 -36.55 7.01
C PRO A 22 -4.55 -35.27 7.32
N PRO A 23 -3.37 -35.36 7.97
CA PRO A 23 -2.51 -34.21 8.12
C PRO A 23 -2.20 -33.70 6.71
N LEU A 24 -2.76 -32.54 6.38
CA LEU A 24 -2.33 -31.72 5.26
C LEU A 24 -0.95 -31.16 5.63
N ASP A 25 0.07 -32.02 5.58
CA ASP A 25 1.49 -31.63 5.61
C ASP A 25 1.90 -30.91 4.31
N ASN A 26 0.95 -30.72 3.40
CA ASN A 26 1.09 -29.76 2.32
C ASN A 26 0.20 -28.57 2.65
N PRO A 27 0.73 -27.36 2.89
CA PRO A 27 -0.13 -26.19 2.97
C PRO A 27 -0.88 -26.12 1.64
N ALA A 28 -2.18 -26.39 1.69
CA ALA A 28 -3.06 -26.15 0.56
C ALA A 28 -2.70 -24.77 0.02
N PRO A 29 -2.42 -24.63 -1.29
CA PRO A 29 -2.14 -23.31 -1.82
C PRO A 29 -3.31 -22.45 -1.42
N LEU A 30 -3.02 -21.36 -0.68
CA LEU A 30 -3.99 -20.31 -0.47
C LEU A 30 -4.39 -19.86 -1.87
N ILE A 31 -5.50 -20.38 -2.39
CA ILE A 31 -6.16 -19.83 -3.56
C ILE A 31 -6.75 -18.50 -3.06
N ARG A 32 -5.86 -17.52 -2.90
CA ARG A 32 -6.19 -16.11 -2.78
C ARG A 32 -6.98 -15.81 -4.05
N GLY A 33 -8.20 -15.30 -3.87
CA GLY A 33 -9.29 -15.27 -4.85
C GLY A 33 -8.89 -15.11 -6.32
N THR A 34 -9.70 -15.74 -7.17
CA THR A 34 -9.72 -15.71 -8.63
C THR A 34 -9.93 -14.31 -9.20
N ASP A 35 -9.06 -13.36 -8.88
CA ASP A 35 -8.79 -12.22 -9.74
C ASP A 35 -7.48 -12.55 -10.44
N ALA A 36 -7.57 -13.03 -11.68
CA ALA A 36 -6.40 -13.18 -12.53
C ALA A 36 -5.56 -11.91 -12.44
N GLY A 37 -4.29 -12.05 -12.02
CA GLY A 37 -3.35 -10.94 -12.02
C GLY A 37 -3.37 -10.25 -13.38
N VAL A 38 -3.44 -8.93 -13.38
CA VAL A 38 -3.34 -8.15 -14.60
C VAL A 38 -1.88 -8.16 -15.02
N GLU A 39 -1.61 -8.54 -16.25
CA GLU A 39 -0.25 -8.51 -16.78
C GLU A 39 0.29 -7.07 -16.77
N ASN A 40 1.57 -6.93 -16.45
CA ASN A 40 2.26 -5.67 -16.45
C ASN A 40 3.36 -5.74 -17.51
N PRO A 41 3.26 -5.03 -18.65
CA PRO A 41 2.29 -3.98 -18.97
C PRO A 41 0.89 -4.49 -19.34
N VAL A 42 -0.15 -3.68 -19.06
CA VAL A 42 -1.55 -3.99 -19.43
C VAL A 42 -1.92 -3.37 -20.77
N LEU A 43 -2.60 -4.12 -21.63
CA LEU A 43 -3.14 -3.60 -22.89
C LEU A 43 -4.49 -2.91 -22.67
N VAL A 44 -4.54 -1.62 -23.00
CA VAL A 44 -5.74 -0.78 -22.99
C VAL A 44 -6.09 -0.42 -24.44
N SER A 45 -7.22 -0.93 -24.93
CA SER A 45 -7.68 -0.71 -26.30
C SER A 45 -8.99 0.07 -26.30
N PRO A 46 -8.96 1.42 -26.38
CA PRO A 46 -10.17 2.25 -26.51
C PRO A 46 -10.86 2.15 -27.89
N GLY A 47 -10.37 1.29 -28.79
CA GLY A 47 -10.89 1.12 -30.14
C GLY A 47 -9.82 1.38 -31.19
N VAL A 48 -10.04 2.35 -32.08
CA VAL A 48 -9.10 2.71 -33.15
C VAL A 48 -7.88 3.46 -32.54
N PRO A 49 -6.64 3.09 -32.89
CA PRO A 49 -5.45 3.77 -32.38
C PRO A 49 -5.30 5.16 -33.02
N THR A 50 -5.93 6.15 -32.40
CA THR A 50 -5.89 7.57 -32.80
C THR A 50 -5.19 8.39 -31.70
N ALA A 51 -4.63 9.55 -32.05
CA ALA A 51 -4.04 10.49 -31.09
C ALA A 51 -5.02 10.91 -29.96
N SER A 52 -6.31 11.07 -30.28
CA SER A 52 -7.35 11.33 -29.28
C SER A 52 -7.51 10.18 -28.28
N ALA A 53 -7.39 8.94 -28.75
CA ALA A 53 -7.49 7.74 -27.94
C ALA A 53 -6.29 7.59 -27.00
N TYR A 54 -5.09 8.01 -27.43
CA TYR A 54 -3.92 8.08 -26.55
C TYR A 54 -4.15 9.08 -25.41
N HIS A 55 -4.62 10.28 -25.75
CA HIS A 55 -4.89 11.32 -24.76
C HIS A 55 -5.92 10.85 -23.73
N GLU A 56 -6.98 10.15 -24.16
CA GLU A 56 -7.96 9.57 -23.25
C GLU A 56 -7.34 8.56 -22.28
N VAL A 57 -6.51 7.64 -22.77
CA VAL A 57 -5.81 6.66 -21.91
C VAL A 57 -4.85 7.36 -20.95
N PHE A 58 -4.17 8.42 -21.41
CA PHE A 58 -3.28 9.22 -20.58
C PHE A 58 -4.02 9.91 -19.45
N GLU A 59 -5.10 10.64 -19.74
CA GLU A 59 -5.93 11.31 -18.72
C GLU A 59 -6.55 10.30 -17.74
N LYS A 60 -6.95 9.12 -18.22
CA LYS A 60 -7.41 8.02 -17.37
C LYS A 60 -6.30 7.51 -16.44
N ALA A 61 -5.09 7.30 -16.96
CA ALA A 61 -3.96 6.89 -16.14
C ALA A 61 -3.60 7.95 -15.07
N VAL A 62 -3.62 9.23 -15.44
CA VAL A 62 -3.42 10.36 -14.52
C VAL A 62 -4.49 10.37 -13.43
N SER A 63 -5.77 10.29 -13.78
CA SER A 63 -6.86 10.34 -12.80
C SER A 63 -6.82 9.17 -11.82
N VAL A 64 -6.52 7.95 -12.28
CA VAL A 64 -6.37 6.79 -11.38
C VAL A 64 -5.15 6.96 -10.47
N LEU A 65 -4.01 7.43 -10.97
CA LEU A 65 -2.81 7.60 -10.16
C LEU A 65 -2.95 8.72 -9.13
N ASP A 66 -3.65 9.81 -9.47
CA ASP A 66 -3.88 10.97 -8.58
C ASP A 66 -4.68 10.59 -7.32
N GLU A 67 -5.56 9.58 -7.41
CA GLU A 67 -6.25 9.04 -6.23
C GLU A 67 -5.31 8.43 -5.18
N TYR A 68 -4.13 7.95 -5.60
CA TYR A 68 -3.15 7.28 -4.75
C TYR A 68 -1.94 8.15 -4.45
N PHE A 69 -1.52 9.04 -5.35
CA PHE A 69 -0.27 9.78 -5.20
C PHE A 69 -0.41 11.20 -5.70
N GLU A 70 0.35 12.10 -5.09
CA GLU A 70 0.52 13.44 -5.65
C GLU A 70 1.48 13.35 -6.85
N LEU A 71 1.03 13.81 -8.01
CA LEU A 71 1.78 13.70 -9.26
C LEU A 71 2.70 14.90 -9.49
N LEU A 72 3.84 14.65 -10.12
CA LEU A 72 4.59 15.71 -10.78
C LEU A 72 3.84 16.11 -12.06
N PRO A 73 3.99 17.37 -12.55
CA PRO A 73 3.29 17.84 -13.74
C PRO A 73 3.46 16.85 -14.91
N PRO A 74 2.39 16.13 -15.30
CA PRO A 74 2.50 15.06 -16.27
C PRO A 74 2.58 15.65 -17.69
N ASN A 75 3.46 15.10 -18.53
CA ASN A 75 3.59 15.52 -19.93
C ASN A 75 3.10 14.40 -20.87
N PRO A 76 2.01 14.61 -21.64
CA PRO A 76 1.50 13.62 -22.57
C PRO A 76 2.53 13.14 -23.60
N TYR A 77 3.48 13.99 -24.00
CA TYR A 77 4.48 13.65 -25.02
C TYR A 77 5.59 12.73 -24.52
N ASP A 78 5.88 12.73 -23.21
CA ASP A 78 6.89 11.85 -22.61
C ASP A 78 6.33 10.43 -22.39
N GLY A 79 5.00 10.30 -22.35
CA GLY A 79 4.31 9.04 -22.05
C GLY A 79 4.61 8.49 -20.67
N ARG A 80 5.27 9.28 -19.81
CA ARG A 80 5.70 8.90 -18.47
C ARG A 80 5.05 9.80 -17.42
N ILE A 81 4.51 9.17 -16.39
CA ILE A 81 3.88 9.84 -15.26
C ILE A 81 4.65 9.43 -14.02
N VAL A 82 5.20 10.40 -13.29
CA VAL A 82 6.00 10.18 -12.08
C VAL A 82 5.33 10.84 -10.90
N SER A 83 5.19 10.10 -9.80
CA SER A 83 4.66 10.65 -8.56
C SER A 83 5.74 11.25 -7.68
N LYS A 84 5.34 12.16 -6.79
CA LYS A 84 6.15 12.51 -5.63
C LYS A 84 6.21 11.30 -4.67
N PRO A 85 7.31 11.15 -3.91
CA PRO A 85 7.37 10.13 -2.86
C PRO A 85 6.30 10.41 -1.80
N ARG A 86 5.49 9.40 -1.48
CA ARG A 86 4.42 9.51 -0.49
C ARG A 86 4.59 8.46 0.60
N ILE A 87 4.36 8.82 1.87
CA ILE A 87 4.35 7.85 2.97
C ILE A 87 3.15 6.90 2.82
N ALA A 88 3.43 5.60 2.92
CA ALA A 88 2.42 4.56 2.81
C ALA A 88 1.48 4.58 4.04
N PRO A 89 0.16 4.38 3.86
CA PRO A 89 -0.77 4.34 4.97
C PRO A 89 -0.61 3.03 5.76
N GLY A 90 -0.61 3.11 7.09
CA GLY A 90 -0.73 1.96 7.97
C GLY A 90 -2.18 1.57 8.26
N PHE A 91 -2.40 0.86 9.36
CA PHE A 91 -3.74 0.51 9.85
C PHE A 91 -4.49 1.68 10.47
N GLU A 92 -3.77 2.67 11.00
CA GLU A 92 -4.34 3.87 11.59
C GLU A 92 -5.05 4.76 10.56
N GLN A 93 -4.67 4.66 9.29
CA GLN A 93 -5.26 5.40 8.17
C GLN A 93 -6.14 4.49 7.29
N PHE A 94 -7.24 3.95 7.85
CA PHE A 94 -8.10 3.00 7.12
C PHE A 94 -8.82 3.63 5.91
N TRP A 95 -9.20 4.92 5.98
CA TRP A 95 -9.85 5.63 4.88
C TRP A 95 -8.90 6.03 3.75
N LYS A 96 -7.59 6.06 4.01
CA LYS A 96 -6.59 6.47 3.01
C LYS A 96 -6.32 5.29 2.07
N ARG A 97 -6.54 5.51 0.77
CA ARG A 97 -6.20 4.55 -0.29
C ARG A 97 -4.68 4.35 -0.32
N GLY A 98 -4.24 3.13 -0.59
CA GLY A 98 -2.84 2.71 -0.57
C GLY A 98 -2.74 1.20 -0.41
N ASN A 99 -1.71 0.72 0.30
CA ASN A 99 -1.42 -0.70 0.56
C ASN A 99 -2.68 -1.59 0.63
N PRO A 100 -2.94 -2.43 -0.39
CA PRO A 100 -4.08 -3.34 -0.38
C PRO A 100 -3.84 -4.55 0.52
N GLU A 101 -2.58 -4.93 0.73
CA GLU A 101 -2.23 -6.07 1.57
C GLU A 101 -2.20 -5.71 3.06
N PRO A 102 -2.84 -6.50 3.94
CA PRO A 102 -2.78 -6.28 5.40
C PRO A 102 -1.35 -6.28 5.95
N ARG A 103 -0.46 -7.13 5.42
CA ARG A 103 0.96 -7.17 5.79
C ARG A 103 1.67 -5.85 5.46
N GLY A 104 1.37 -5.27 4.29
CA GLY A 104 1.92 -3.97 3.89
C GLY A 104 1.47 -2.84 4.81
N ARG A 105 0.19 -2.86 5.25
CA ARG A 105 -0.31 -1.92 6.26
C ARG A 105 0.33 -2.12 7.63
N LEU A 106 0.53 -3.36 8.07
CA LEU A 106 1.21 -3.67 9.32
C LEU A 106 2.63 -3.10 9.33
N LEU A 107 3.37 -3.31 8.24
CA LEU A 107 4.75 -2.84 8.11
C LEU A 107 4.79 -1.31 8.12
N ALA A 108 3.87 -0.64 7.41
CA ALA A 108 3.77 0.81 7.38
C ALA A 108 3.38 1.43 8.75
N THR A 109 2.70 0.68 9.63
CA THR A 109 2.39 1.13 10.99
C THR A 109 3.61 1.09 11.91
N PHE A 110 4.51 0.11 11.75
CA PHE A 110 5.69 -0.03 12.62
C PHE A 110 6.96 0.62 12.07
N GLN A 111 7.05 0.77 10.75
CA GLN A 111 8.21 1.34 10.08
C GLN A 111 7.75 2.30 8.99
N THR A 112 8.39 3.47 8.92
CA THR A 112 8.08 4.44 7.86
C THR A 112 8.51 3.87 6.51
N ILE A 113 7.52 3.66 5.63
CA ILE A 113 7.74 3.31 4.23
C ILE A 113 7.25 4.48 3.38
N ARG A 114 8.02 4.84 2.36
CA ARG A 114 7.53 5.69 1.28
C ARG A 114 7.42 4.92 -0.02
N GLN A 115 6.47 5.33 -0.84
CA GLN A 115 6.17 4.74 -2.14
C GLN A 115 6.29 5.81 -3.21
N THR A 116 6.89 5.43 -4.33
CA THR A 116 7.00 6.26 -5.52
C THR A 116 6.48 5.46 -6.70
N ALA A 117 5.48 5.99 -7.39
CA ALA A 117 4.89 5.38 -8.57
C ALA A 117 5.49 5.99 -9.85
N THR A 118 5.71 5.15 -10.85
CA THR A 118 6.04 5.55 -12.20
C THR A 118 5.17 4.73 -13.15
N ALA A 119 4.39 5.42 -13.98
CA ALA A 119 3.66 4.80 -15.08
C ALA A 119 4.27 5.22 -16.41
N GLU A 120 4.29 4.30 -17.36
CA GLU A 120 4.78 4.51 -18.72
C GLU A 120 3.76 3.95 -19.71
N ILE A 121 3.43 4.73 -20.73
CA ILE A 121 2.45 4.36 -21.75
C ILE A 121 3.18 4.22 -23.08
N ARG A 122 3.06 3.04 -23.70
CA ARG A 122 3.66 2.73 -25.00
C ARG A 122 2.60 2.34 -26.00
N ALA A 123 2.84 2.57 -27.29
CA ALA A 123 1.98 2.03 -28.33
C ALA A 123 2.16 0.50 -28.43
N GLY A 124 1.05 -0.24 -28.51
CA GLY A 124 1.08 -1.69 -28.71
C GLY A 124 1.32 -2.07 -30.17
N GLU A 125 2.08 -3.15 -30.41
CA GLU A 125 2.39 -3.63 -31.77
C GLU A 125 1.14 -4.06 -32.56
N ARG A 126 0.14 -4.59 -31.87
CA ARG A 126 -1.13 -5.08 -32.44
C ARG A 126 -2.27 -4.06 -32.32
N GLY A 127 -1.94 -2.80 -32.08
CA GLY A 127 -2.89 -1.73 -31.75
C GLY A 127 -3.14 -1.61 -30.25
N GLY A 128 -3.77 -0.49 -29.85
CA GLY A 128 -3.98 -0.12 -28.45
C GLY A 128 -2.74 0.47 -27.78
N TYR A 129 -2.85 0.68 -26.47
CA TYR A 129 -1.79 1.27 -25.64
C TYR A 129 -1.43 0.32 -24.49
N LEU A 130 -0.14 0.07 -24.33
CA LEU A 130 0.42 -0.69 -23.24
C LEU A 130 0.74 0.24 -22.09
N VAL A 131 0.07 0.06 -20.95
CA VAL A 131 0.32 0.83 -19.73
C VAL A 131 1.16 -0.02 -18.78
N TYR A 132 2.38 0.43 -18.53
CA TYR A 132 3.31 -0.16 -17.58
C TYR A 132 3.25 0.65 -16.28
N VAL A 133 3.08 0.00 -15.13
CA VAL A 133 3.05 0.68 -13.83
C VAL A 133 4.04 0.03 -12.90
N VAL A 134 4.89 0.83 -12.28
CA VAL A 134 5.84 0.39 -11.26
C VAL A 134 5.68 1.22 -10.02
N VAL A 135 5.59 0.56 -8.87
CA VAL A 135 5.59 1.22 -7.57
C VAL A 135 6.81 0.73 -6.81
N TYR A 136 7.74 1.63 -6.52
CA TYR A 136 8.89 1.32 -5.69
C TYR A 136 8.59 1.63 -4.22
N LYS A 137 8.98 0.71 -3.35
CA LYS A 137 8.98 0.86 -1.89
C LYS A 137 10.37 1.22 -1.42
N GLU A 138 10.43 2.27 -0.62
CA GLU A 138 11.63 2.70 0.06
C GLU A 138 11.36 2.72 1.57
N LEU A 139 12.28 2.14 2.34
CA LEU A 139 12.22 2.12 3.78
C LEU A 139 13.09 3.23 4.34
N GLU A 140 12.59 3.87 5.39
CA GLU A 140 13.36 4.82 6.16
C GLU A 140 14.34 4.05 7.05
N ASP A 141 15.64 4.35 6.93
CA ASP A 141 16.67 3.91 7.84
C ASP A 141 17.03 5.07 8.77
N LEU A 142 16.76 4.88 10.06
CA LEU A 142 17.07 5.84 11.11
C LEU A 142 17.79 5.11 12.25
N PRO A 143 18.96 5.60 12.70
CA PRO A 143 19.65 5.01 13.85
C PRO A 143 18.87 5.17 15.16
N LYS A 144 17.99 6.19 15.22
CA LYS A 144 17.08 6.47 16.33
C LYS A 144 15.78 7.07 15.79
N PRO A 145 14.61 6.81 16.40
CA PRO A 145 13.37 7.41 15.93
C PRO A 145 13.46 8.94 15.97
N ALA A 146 13.09 9.61 14.87
CA ALA A 146 13.28 11.06 14.69
C ALA A 146 12.57 11.92 15.75
N GLN A 147 11.53 11.38 16.38
CA GLN A 147 10.74 12.02 17.43
C GLN A 147 10.73 11.21 18.74
N ALA A 148 11.68 10.27 18.91
CA ALA A 148 11.91 9.73 20.23
C ALA A 148 12.33 10.89 21.12
N ARG A 149 11.41 11.35 21.96
CA ARG A 149 11.73 12.03 23.22
C ARG A 149 12.43 11.01 24.12
N GLY A 150 13.56 10.48 23.65
CA GLY A 150 14.50 9.77 24.48
C GLY A 150 14.86 10.77 25.54
N ALA A 151 14.36 10.51 26.75
CA ALA A 151 14.71 11.25 27.93
C ALA A 151 16.22 11.10 28.13
N SER A 152 17.01 11.94 27.46
CA SER A 152 18.20 12.49 28.09
C SER A 152 17.68 13.52 29.10
N ALA A 153 16.90 13.04 30.07
CA ALA A 153 16.65 13.78 31.29
C ALA A 153 17.99 13.80 32.00
N VAL A 154 18.82 14.79 31.64
CA VAL A 154 19.94 15.19 32.46
C VAL A 154 19.30 15.86 33.67
N PHE A 155 18.98 15.05 34.69
CA PHE A 155 18.64 15.58 35.99
C PHE A 155 19.89 16.29 36.51
N GLN A 156 19.90 17.62 36.40
CA GLN A 156 20.89 18.41 37.10
C GLN A 156 20.46 18.49 38.56
N ASP A 157 21.30 17.97 39.46
CA ASP A 157 21.08 17.94 40.91
C ASP A 157 21.30 19.34 41.55
N THR A 158 21.36 20.41 40.75
CA THR A 158 21.66 21.77 41.21
C THR A 158 20.84 22.80 40.42
N PRO A 159 20.00 23.63 41.08
CA PRO A 159 19.23 24.66 40.40
C PRO A 159 20.11 25.89 40.15
N SER A 160 20.87 25.92 39.05
CA SER A 160 21.46 27.16 38.54
C SER A 160 20.50 27.85 37.59
N VAL A 161 20.26 29.15 37.82
CA VAL A 161 19.44 30.03 36.98
C VAL A 161 20.20 30.32 35.68
N ASP A 162 20.31 29.33 34.80
CA ASP A 162 20.81 29.55 33.46
C ASP A 162 19.92 28.84 32.45
N ARG A 163 19.38 29.61 31.51
CA ARG A 163 18.48 29.08 30.47
C ARG A 163 19.34 28.40 29.41
N GLN A 164 19.64 27.12 29.63
CA GLN A 164 20.33 26.34 28.62
C GLN A 164 19.37 26.06 27.46
N PHE A 165 19.57 26.77 26.36
CA PHE A 165 18.96 26.43 25.08
C PHE A 165 19.58 25.13 24.60
N ASP A 166 18.74 24.14 24.24
CA ASP A 166 19.21 22.96 23.53
C ASP A 166 19.70 23.40 22.15
N VAL A 167 21.03 23.53 22.00
CA VAL A 167 21.65 23.86 20.73
C VAL A 167 21.55 22.62 19.86
N VAL A 168 20.48 22.54 19.07
CA VAL A 168 20.40 21.61 17.94
C VAL A 168 21.56 21.96 17.01
N SER A 169 22.66 21.22 17.13
CA SER A 169 23.83 21.42 16.29
C SER A 169 23.43 21.18 14.83
N PRO A 170 23.81 22.05 13.88
CA PRO A 170 23.50 21.88 12.47
C PRO A 170 24.11 20.60 11.86
N ASP A 171 25.07 19.99 12.55
CA ASP A 171 25.70 18.70 12.19
C ASP A 171 24.85 17.48 12.56
N ALA A 172 23.75 17.64 13.31
CA ALA A 172 22.73 16.60 13.45
C ALA A 172 21.83 16.51 12.21
N SER A 173 22.41 16.69 11.02
CA SER A 173 21.82 16.27 9.76
C SER A 173 21.90 14.75 9.68
N THR A 174 21.12 14.05 10.50
CA THR A 174 20.73 12.68 10.14
C THR A 174 19.84 12.82 8.92
N THR A 175 20.41 12.97 7.73
CA THR A 175 19.66 12.84 6.48
C THR A 175 19.02 11.46 6.55
N PRO A 176 17.67 11.36 6.59
CA PRO A 176 17.01 10.07 6.65
C PRO A 176 17.47 9.26 5.44
N GLY A 177 18.11 8.11 5.71
CA GLY A 177 18.60 7.23 4.67
C GLY A 177 17.41 6.46 4.12
N TRP A 178 16.91 6.84 2.96
CA TRP A 178 15.87 6.05 2.29
C TRP A 178 16.53 5.00 1.41
N TYR A 179 16.27 3.73 1.66
CA TYR A 179 16.79 2.63 0.85
C TYR A 179 15.67 1.88 0.14
N ARG A 180 15.94 1.42 -1.08
CA ARG A 180 14.98 0.68 -1.90
C ARG A 180 14.85 -0.76 -1.40
N VAL A 181 13.64 -1.15 -1.06
CA VAL A 181 13.29 -2.52 -0.65
C VAL A 181 12.94 -3.37 -1.85
N GLY A 182 12.27 -2.76 -2.84
CA GLY A 182 11.79 -3.45 -4.02
C GLY A 182 10.49 -2.87 -4.55
N ARG A 183 9.80 -3.64 -5.38
CA ARG A 183 8.53 -3.26 -6.00
C ARG A 183 7.33 -3.67 -5.16
N ASP A 184 6.25 -2.89 -5.24
CA ASP A 184 4.97 -3.21 -4.63
C ASP A 184 3.99 -3.80 -5.64
N TYR A 185 4.13 -5.10 -5.90
CA TYR A 185 3.24 -5.80 -6.84
C TYR A 185 1.76 -5.70 -6.46
N ALA A 186 1.43 -5.70 -5.17
CA ALA A 186 0.02 -5.69 -4.76
C ALA A 186 -0.67 -4.37 -5.14
N LEU A 187 0.00 -3.24 -4.90
CA LEU A 187 -0.51 -1.92 -5.29
C LEU A 187 -0.43 -1.68 -6.80
N GLU A 188 0.63 -2.15 -7.47
CA GLU A 188 0.73 -2.14 -8.94
C GLU A 188 -0.47 -2.84 -9.58
N GLN A 189 -0.80 -4.04 -9.11
CA GLN A 189 -1.94 -4.82 -9.60
C GLN A 189 -3.27 -4.11 -9.36
N GLN A 190 -3.45 -3.46 -8.22
CA GLN A 190 -4.67 -2.70 -7.94
C GLN A 190 -4.82 -1.49 -8.88
N ILE A 191 -3.73 -0.78 -9.17
CA ILE A 191 -3.73 0.35 -10.11
C ILE A 191 -4.00 -0.15 -11.52
N LEU A 192 -3.32 -1.20 -11.98
CA LEU A 192 -3.49 -1.78 -13.31
C LEU A 192 -4.92 -2.28 -13.55
N ARG A 193 -5.53 -2.93 -12.54
CA ARG A 193 -6.95 -3.33 -12.60
C ARG A 193 -7.87 -2.13 -12.82
N ARG A 194 -7.65 -1.04 -12.08
CA ARG A 194 -8.45 0.19 -12.25
C ARG A 194 -8.27 0.82 -13.62
N ILE A 195 -7.03 0.92 -14.10
CA ILE A 195 -6.76 1.47 -15.44
C ILE A 195 -7.44 0.63 -16.54
N ARG A 196 -7.46 -0.70 -16.38
CA ARG A 196 -8.14 -1.63 -17.32
C ARG A 196 -9.66 -1.52 -17.25
N ASP A 197 -10.23 -1.46 -16.05
CA ASP A 197 -11.67 -1.60 -15.80
C ASP A 197 -12.42 -0.25 -15.93
N CYS A 198 -11.72 0.88 -15.81
CA CYS A 198 -12.25 2.21 -16.11
C CYS A 198 -12.42 2.40 -17.63
N ARG A 199 -13.49 1.81 -18.16
CA ARG A 199 -14.02 2.13 -19.50
C ARG A 199 -14.75 3.45 -19.50
#